data_AF-A0A7S2PDR5-F1
#
_entry.id   AF-A0A7S2PDR5-F1
#
_cell.length_a   1.000
_cell.length_b   1.000
_cell.length_c   1.000
_cell.angle_alpha   90.00
_cell.angle_beta   90.00
_cell.angle_gamma   90.00
#
_symmetry.space_group_name_H-M   'P 1'
#
loop_
_entity.id
_entity.type
_entity.pdbx_description
1 polymer ?
#
loop_
_entity_poly.entity_id
_entity_poly.type
_entity_poly.pdbx_seq_one_letter_code
_entity_poly.pdbx_strand_id
1 'polypeptide(L)'
;MGYEMGRVCGQPYANQKEQDAEAAPLVGKARPNLRTQQTVLVRTMTDCNYMHGNQELDPPPSVRRRLLAGVVENIVVMQLAAFALCSTAVTLGAAGGAAFGRTSEAMLFTVLFAPLGSLLRYWLGIRLNAWPEHFRLGTFIANFVACGIAVATVVAQAHGDCFKAHPWTEGALKGVISGFCGALSTMSTFVAQLHEMDRVHAPMYAILSCGAALLMMCLALWTYLFFSG
;
A
#
# COMPACT_ATOMS: atom_id res chain seq x y z
N MET A 1 -44.80 50.70 -38.19
CA MET A 1 -44.13 50.50 -36.89
C MET A 1 -43.02 49.49 -37.12
N GLY A 2 -41.71 49.75 -37.14
CA GLY A 2 -40.76 50.88 -37.06
C GLY A 2 -39.40 50.26 -37.48
N TYR A 3 -38.67 50.72 -38.51
CA TYR A 3 -37.61 51.77 -38.51
C TYR A 3 -36.68 51.65 -37.28
N GLU A 4 -35.34 51.50 -37.33
CA GLU A 4 -34.25 52.03 -38.18
C GLU A 4 -33.03 51.05 -38.19
N MET A 5 -32.23 50.87 -39.25
CA MET A 5 -31.20 51.74 -39.88
C MET A 5 -30.05 52.17 -38.95
N GLY A 6 -28.86 51.61 -39.20
CA GLY A 6 -27.58 52.06 -38.65
C GLY A 6 -26.43 51.57 -39.51
N ARG A 7 -25.94 52.45 -40.39
CA ARG A 7 -24.97 52.22 -41.47
C ARG A 7 -23.55 52.65 -41.04
N VAL A 8 -22.55 51.95 -41.61
CA VAL A 8 -21.25 52.47 -42.14
C VAL A 8 -20.12 52.86 -41.17
N CYS A 9 -18.95 52.26 -41.42
CA CYS A 9 -17.57 52.81 -41.51
C CYS A 9 -16.62 51.69 -41.05
N GLY A 10 -15.58 51.24 -41.74
CA GLY A 10 -14.66 51.84 -42.71
C GLY A 10 -13.33 51.09 -42.51
N GLN A 11 -12.73 50.55 -43.56
CA GLN A 11 -11.33 50.09 -43.48
C GLN A 11 -10.40 51.31 -43.41
N PRO A 12 -9.19 51.16 -42.84
CA PRO A 12 -8.05 51.40 -43.69
C PRO A 12 -6.92 50.36 -43.57
N TYR A 13 -6.24 50.23 -44.71
CA TYR A 13 -4.91 49.71 -44.96
C TYR A 13 -3.85 50.21 -43.97
N ALA A 14 -2.83 49.39 -43.68
CA ALA A 14 -1.43 49.65 -44.10
C ALA A 14 -0.39 48.80 -43.32
N ASN A 15 0.40 48.05 -44.09
CA ASN A 15 1.87 47.90 -44.06
C ASN A 15 2.55 47.56 -42.70
N GLN A 16 3.33 46.48 -42.62
CA GLN A 16 4.68 46.46 -43.21
C GLN A 16 5.11 45.04 -43.62
N LYS A 17 5.74 44.99 -44.80
CA LYS A 17 6.45 43.86 -45.41
C LYS A 17 7.68 43.43 -44.59
N GLU A 18 8.11 42.21 -44.90
CA GLU A 18 9.52 41.78 -45.00
C GLU A 18 10.39 41.98 -43.75
N GLN A 19 10.61 40.90 -43.00
CA GLN A 19 11.97 40.56 -42.59
C GLN A 19 12.13 39.05 -42.58
N ASP A 20 12.89 38.60 -43.57
CA ASP A 20 13.51 37.30 -43.65
C ASP A 20 14.35 37.00 -42.40
N ALA A 21 14.48 35.70 -42.18
CA ALA A 21 15.66 35.03 -41.64
C ALA A 21 15.90 35.06 -40.12
N GLU A 22 16.44 33.91 -39.70
CA GLU A 22 17.30 33.74 -38.54
C GLU A 22 16.61 33.71 -37.15
N ALA A 23 16.14 32.52 -36.78
CA ALA A 23 16.66 31.83 -35.59
C ALA A 23 16.01 30.45 -35.46
N ALA A 24 16.64 29.46 -36.09
CA ALA A 24 16.62 28.14 -35.48
C ALA A 24 17.39 28.22 -34.16
N PRO A 25 16.81 27.92 -32.98
CA PRO A 25 17.61 27.41 -31.90
C PRO A 25 17.78 25.91 -32.15
N LEU A 26 18.96 25.59 -32.65
CA LEU A 26 19.62 24.31 -32.45
C LEU A 26 19.62 23.98 -30.95
N VAL A 27 18.55 23.37 -30.44
CA VAL A 27 18.61 22.61 -29.19
C VAL A 27 18.65 21.15 -29.61
N GLY A 28 19.84 20.57 -29.50
CA GLY A 28 20.14 19.23 -29.95
C GLY A 28 19.11 18.21 -29.47
N LYS A 29 18.91 17.16 -30.27
CA LYS A 29 18.29 15.90 -29.88
C LYS A 29 19.14 15.21 -28.79
N ALA A 30 19.33 15.85 -27.64
CA ALA A 30 19.65 15.13 -26.43
C ALA A 30 18.36 14.42 -26.03
N ARG A 31 18.37 13.09 -26.06
CA ARG A 31 17.33 12.31 -25.38
C ARG A 31 17.31 12.83 -23.94
N PRO A 32 16.23 13.51 -23.50
CA PRO A 32 16.18 13.96 -22.12
C PRO A 32 16.28 12.71 -21.23
N ASN A 33 17.15 12.76 -20.22
CA ASN A 33 17.27 11.68 -19.26
C ASN A 33 15.90 11.44 -18.59
N LEU A 34 15.62 10.20 -18.15
CA LEU A 34 14.33 9.83 -17.54
C LEU A 34 13.90 10.82 -16.44
N ARG A 35 14.86 11.32 -15.64
CA ARG A 35 14.61 12.35 -14.63
C ARG A 35 14.05 13.65 -15.20
N THR A 36 14.58 14.12 -16.33
CA THR A 36 14.16 15.37 -16.95
C THR A 36 12.74 15.25 -17.52
N GLN A 37 12.38 14.10 -18.08
CA GLN A 37 11.01 13.82 -18.52
C GLN A 37 10.04 13.69 -17.34
N GLN A 38 10.46 13.05 -16.24
CA GLN A 38 9.69 12.97 -15.00
C GLN A 38 9.40 14.36 -14.42
N THR A 39 10.40 15.25 -14.37
CA THR A 39 10.23 16.60 -13.81
C THR A 39 9.34 17.49 -14.68
N VAL A 40 9.41 17.39 -16.01
CA VAL A 40 8.60 18.22 -16.91
C VAL A 40 7.12 17.84 -16.84
N LEU A 41 6.80 16.55 -16.72
CA LEU A 41 5.41 16.08 -16.61
C LEU A 41 4.78 16.45 -15.25
N VAL A 42 5.54 16.37 -14.15
CA VAL A 42 5.05 16.75 -12.82
C VAL A 42 4.81 18.26 -12.73
N ARG A 43 5.64 19.09 -13.37
CA ARG A 43 5.46 20.55 -13.40
C ARG A 43 4.26 20.99 -14.24
N THR A 44 3.92 20.26 -15.30
CA THR A 44 2.75 20.57 -16.14
C THR A 44 1.42 20.23 -15.47
N MET A 45 1.41 19.36 -14.45
CA MET A 45 0.21 19.08 -13.65
C MET A 45 -0.09 20.16 -12.60
N THR A 46 0.88 21.01 -12.23
CA THR A 46 0.72 22.01 -11.16
C THR A 46 0.60 23.46 -11.64
N ASP A 47 1.04 23.80 -12.85
CA ASP A 47 0.96 25.18 -13.37
C ASP A 47 -0.04 25.30 -14.54
N CYS A 48 -1.17 25.97 -14.27
CA CYS A 48 -1.92 26.88 -15.16
C CYS A 48 -2.23 26.50 -16.62
N ASN A 49 -2.19 25.23 -17.03
CA ASN A 49 -2.47 24.83 -18.42
C ASN A 49 -3.95 24.54 -18.74
N TYR A 50 -4.89 24.82 -17.83
CA TYR A 50 -6.32 24.54 -18.01
C TYR A 50 -7.04 25.45 -19.04
N MET A 51 -6.38 26.46 -19.64
CA MET A 51 -7.06 27.48 -20.46
C MET A 51 -6.68 27.51 -21.94
N HIS A 52 -5.83 26.61 -22.45
CA HIS A 52 -5.61 26.48 -23.90
C HIS A 52 -5.80 25.01 -24.30
N GLY A 53 -6.80 24.76 -25.15
CA GLY A 53 -7.18 23.45 -25.67
C GLY A 53 -6.15 22.82 -26.60
N ASN A 54 -4.93 22.61 -26.11
CA ASN A 54 -3.94 21.78 -26.75
C ASN A 54 -4.28 20.33 -26.39
N GLN A 55 -4.62 19.53 -27.40
CA GLN A 55 -4.79 18.09 -27.25
C GLN A 55 -3.58 17.53 -26.50
N GLU A 56 -3.84 17.00 -25.30
CA GLU A 56 -2.87 16.21 -24.55
C GLU A 56 -2.54 15.00 -25.42
N LEU A 57 -1.38 15.07 -26.09
CA LEU A 57 -0.90 13.98 -26.92
C LEU A 57 -0.53 12.85 -25.96
N ASP A 58 -1.52 12.01 -25.64
CA ASP A 58 -1.37 10.86 -24.76
C ASP A 58 -0.11 10.09 -25.19
N PRO A 59 0.89 9.95 -24.30
CA PRO A 59 2.13 9.29 -24.65
C PRO A 59 1.81 7.86 -25.11
N PRO A 60 2.53 7.34 -26.12
CA PRO A 60 2.25 6.01 -26.67
C PRO A 60 2.19 4.97 -25.53
N PRO A 61 1.33 3.93 -25.63
CA PRO A 61 1.02 3.02 -24.52
C PRO A 61 2.24 2.27 -23.96
N SER A 62 3.33 2.16 -24.73
CA SER A 62 4.63 1.63 -24.31
C SER A 62 5.39 2.60 -23.39
N VAL A 63 5.33 3.90 -23.66
CA VAL A 63 5.94 4.95 -22.84
C VAL A 63 5.12 5.16 -21.56
N ARG A 64 3.80 5.20 -21.66
CA ARG A 64 2.90 5.27 -20.49
C ARG A 64 3.12 4.10 -19.51
N ARG A 65 3.21 2.86 -20.02
CA ARG A 65 3.50 1.68 -19.17
C ARG A 65 4.85 1.76 -18.47
N ARG A 66 5.90 2.23 -19.16
CA ARG A 66 7.24 2.38 -18.56
C ARG A 66 7.28 3.49 -17.51
N LEU A 67 6.59 4.60 -17.76
CA LEU A 67 6.45 5.70 -16.79
C LEU A 67 5.69 5.23 -15.54
N LEU A 68 4.54 4.56 -15.71
CA LEU A 68 3.77 4.00 -14.59
C LEU A 68 4.58 2.95 -13.81
N ALA A 69 5.29 2.05 -14.50
CA ALA A 69 6.14 1.05 -13.84
C ALA A 69 7.24 1.70 -12.99
N GLY A 70 7.92 2.73 -13.52
CA GLY A 70 8.96 3.45 -12.78
C GLY A 70 8.41 4.26 -11.60
N VAL A 71 7.21 4.84 -11.72
CA VAL A 71 6.54 5.53 -10.61
C VAL A 71 6.15 4.54 -9.51
N VAL A 72 5.57 3.39 -9.87
CA VAL A 72 5.21 2.33 -8.92
C VAL A 72 6.46 1.80 -8.21
N GLU A 73 7.53 1.52 -8.94
CA GLU A 73 8.79 1.06 -8.36
C GLU A 73 9.36 2.07 -7.35
N ASN A 74 9.39 3.36 -7.70
CA ASN A 74 9.84 4.41 -6.80
C ASN A 74 8.96 4.52 -5.53
N ILE A 75 7.64 4.41 -5.67
CA ILE A 75 6.70 4.44 -4.53
C ILE A 75 6.98 3.25 -3.60
N VAL A 76 7.13 2.04 -4.14
CA VAL A 76 7.42 0.84 -3.35
C VAL A 76 8.75 0.97 -2.61
N VAL A 77 9.81 1.45 -3.28
CA VAL A 77 11.13 1.65 -2.66
C VAL A 77 11.05 2.66 -1.51
N MET A 78 10.34 3.78 -1.70
CA MET A 78 10.16 4.79 -0.65
C MET A 78 9.38 4.25 0.56
N GLN A 79 8.33 3.46 0.33
CA GLN A 79 7.58 2.80 1.40
C GLN A 79 8.43 1.82 2.19
N LEU A 80 9.23 0.98 1.51
CA LEU A 80 10.13 0.03 2.17
C LEU A 80 11.24 0.73 2.95
N ALA A 81 11.80 1.83 2.42
CA ALA A 81 12.81 2.63 3.12
C ALA A 81 12.24 3.29 4.39
N ALA A 82 11.06 3.90 4.31
CA ALA A 82 10.38 4.49 5.46
C ALA A 82 10.04 3.43 6.52
N PHE A 83 9.55 2.27 6.09
CA PHE A 83 9.27 1.14 6.95
C PHE A 83 10.52 0.63 7.68
N ALA A 84 11.65 0.48 6.98
CA ALA A 84 12.92 0.07 7.56
C ALA A 84 13.43 1.09 8.58
N LEU A 85 13.32 2.39 8.29
CA LEU A 85 13.71 3.45 9.22
C LEU A 85 12.84 3.46 10.49
N CYS A 86 11.51 3.34 10.35
CA CYS A 86 10.62 3.30 11.50
C CYS A 86 10.84 2.03 12.35
N SER A 87 10.96 0.86 11.72
CA SER A 87 11.17 -0.40 12.44
C SER A 87 12.52 -0.43 13.17
N THR A 88 13.59 0.09 12.57
CA THR A 88 14.89 0.25 13.25
C THR A 88 14.81 1.22 14.42
N ALA A 89 14.16 2.38 14.26
CA ALA A 89 13.99 3.35 15.34
C ALA A 89 13.21 2.78 16.53
N VAL A 90 12.09 2.07 16.28
CA VAL A 90 11.28 1.46 17.35
C VAL A 90 12.06 0.33 18.04
N THR A 91 12.83 -0.47 17.29
CA THR A 91 13.65 -1.55 17.87
C THR A 91 14.76 -0.99 18.77
N LEU A 92 15.43 0.09 18.35
CA LEU A 92 16.42 0.79 19.17
C LEU A 92 15.80 1.38 20.44
N GLY A 93 14.61 1.99 20.33
CA GLY A 93 13.87 2.49 21.48
C GLY A 93 13.50 1.39 22.48
N ALA A 94 13.03 0.24 22.00
CA ALA A 94 12.69 -0.90 22.83
C ALA A 94 13.94 -1.51 23.50
N ALA A 95 15.06 -1.65 22.77
CA ALA A 95 16.33 -2.13 23.30
C ALA A 95 16.93 -1.18 24.34
N GLY A 96 16.85 0.14 24.09
CA GLY A 96 17.21 1.15 25.08
C GLY A 96 16.35 1.03 26.33
N GLY A 97 15.02 0.89 26.18
CA GLY A 97 14.11 0.63 27.29
C GLY A 97 14.46 -0.62 28.09
N ALA A 98 14.90 -1.70 27.42
CA ALA A 98 15.34 -2.93 28.07
C ALA A 98 16.61 -2.73 28.90
N ALA A 99 17.57 -1.96 28.37
CA ALA A 99 18.80 -1.62 29.09
C ALA A 99 18.53 -0.86 30.40
N PHE A 100 17.41 -0.12 30.47
CA PHE A 100 16.95 0.57 31.69
C PHE A 100 15.95 -0.23 32.53
N GLY A 101 15.69 -1.51 32.19
CA GLY A 101 14.71 -2.35 32.89
C GLY A 101 13.26 -1.87 32.77
N ARG A 102 12.92 -1.15 31.70
CA ARG A 102 11.58 -0.55 31.48
C ARG A 102 10.68 -1.33 30.52
N THR A 103 11.21 -2.35 29.84
CA THR A 103 10.45 -3.15 28.88
C THR A 103 10.43 -4.61 29.30
N SER A 104 9.28 -5.27 29.06
CA SER A 104 9.16 -6.72 29.22
C SER A 104 9.70 -7.45 28.00
N GLU A 105 10.09 -8.71 28.17
CA GLU A 105 10.53 -9.60 27.10
C GLU A 105 9.45 -9.71 26.02
N ALA A 106 8.18 -9.81 26.44
CA ALA A 106 7.03 -9.83 25.52
C ALA A 106 6.96 -8.57 24.63
N MET A 107 7.24 -7.39 25.18
CA MET A 107 7.24 -6.14 24.42
C MET A 107 8.41 -6.12 23.42
N LEU A 108 9.59 -6.60 23.82
CA LEU A 108 10.75 -6.70 22.93
C LEU A 108 10.47 -7.60 21.73
N PHE A 109 9.94 -8.79 21.96
CA PHE A 109 9.58 -9.70 20.89
C PHE A 109 8.41 -9.20 20.05
N THR A 110 7.44 -8.48 20.64
CA THR A 110 6.35 -7.84 19.89
C THR A 110 6.91 -6.84 18.88
N VAL A 111 7.80 -5.94 19.32
CA VAL A 111 8.44 -4.94 18.47
C VAL A 111 9.30 -5.59 17.40
N LEU A 112 10.01 -6.66 17.75
CA LEU A 112 10.88 -7.38 16.82
C LEU A 112 10.10 -8.10 15.72
N PHE A 113 8.96 -8.71 16.06
CA PHE A 113 8.21 -9.55 15.13
C PHE A 113 7.12 -8.80 14.34
N ALA A 114 6.63 -7.66 14.81
CA ALA A 114 5.64 -6.86 14.09
C ALA A 114 6.09 -6.44 12.67
N PRO A 115 7.36 -6.02 12.44
CA PRO A 115 7.83 -5.70 11.09
C PRO A 115 7.78 -6.91 10.14
N LEU A 116 8.08 -8.11 10.64
CA LEU A 116 8.04 -9.32 9.82
C LEU A 116 6.61 -9.67 9.38
N GLY A 117 5.64 -9.56 10.29
CA GLY A 117 4.23 -9.82 9.99
C GLY A 117 3.65 -8.84 8.97
N SER A 118 3.97 -7.55 9.13
CA SER A 118 3.53 -6.51 8.20
C SER A 118 4.17 -6.62 6.81
N LEU A 119 5.46 -6.98 6.72
CA LEU A 119 6.12 -7.22 5.43
C LEU A 119 5.52 -8.43 4.69
N LEU A 120 5.24 -9.52 5.42
CA LEU A 120 4.58 -10.68 4.83
C LEU A 120 3.16 -10.33 4.35
N ARG A 121 2.37 -9.57 5.13
CA ARG A 121 1.06 -9.07 4.69
C ARG A 121 1.17 -8.21 3.43
N TYR A 122 2.15 -7.31 3.36
CA TYR A 122 2.40 -6.48 2.19
C TYR A 122 2.71 -7.32 0.94
N TRP A 123 3.60 -8.29 1.08
CA TRP A 123 3.97 -9.21 0.01
C TRP A 123 2.77 -10.04 -0.48
N LEU A 124 1.97 -10.59 0.44
CA LEU A 124 0.73 -11.32 0.12
C LEU A 124 -0.26 -10.40 -0.61
N GLY A 125 -0.37 -9.14 -0.17
CA GLY A 125 -1.22 -8.14 -0.80
C GLY A 125 -0.85 -7.88 -2.26
N ILE A 126 0.43 -7.62 -2.54
CA ILE A 126 0.91 -7.39 -3.92
C ILE A 126 0.69 -8.63 -4.78
N ARG A 127 1.00 -9.83 -4.26
CA ARG A 127 1.08 -11.02 -5.09
C ARG A 127 -0.27 -11.70 -5.33
N LEU A 128 -1.18 -11.62 -4.36
CA LEU A 128 -2.41 -12.43 -4.32
C LEU A 128 -3.70 -11.61 -4.25
N ASN A 129 -3.71 -10.30 -3.94
CA ASN A 129 -4.98 -9.55 -3.93
C ASN A 129 -5.54 -9.24 -5.32
N ALA A 130 -4.72 -9.34 -6.37
CA ALA A 130 -5.14 -9.19 -7.75
C ALA A 130 -5.75 -10.48 -8.34
N TRP A 131 -5.67 -11.61 -7.62
CA TRP A 131 -6.11 -12.90 -8.14
C TRP A 131 -6.66 -13.78 -7.01
N PRO A 132 -7.95 -14.18 -7.04
CA PRO A 132 -8.98 -13.96 -8.08
C PRO A 132 -9.55 -12.53 -8.14
N GLU A 133 -10.13 -12.12 -9.28
CA GLU A 133 -10.67 -10.75 -9.49
C GLU A 133 -11.76 -10.37 -8.47
N HIS A 134 -12.58 -11.33 -8.04
CA HIS A 134 -13.67 -11.12 -7.09
C HIS A 134 -13.32 -11.49 -5.65
N PHE A 135 -12.07 -11.90 -5.38
CA PHE A 135 -11.66 -12.38 -4.07
C PHE A 135 -10.26 -11.89 -3.71
N ARG A 136 -10.17 -11.14 -2.62
CA ARG A 136 -8.90 -10.55 -2.14
C ARG A 136 -8.09 -11.59 -1.38
N LEU A 137 -7.54 -12.55 -2.12
CA LEU A 137 -6.94 -13.77 -1.59
C LEU A 137 -5.77 -13.51 -0.63
N GLY A 138 -4.94 -12.51 -0.91
CA GLY A 138 -3.81 -12.15 -0.05
C GLY A 138 -4.25 -11.74 1.35
N THR A 139 -5.30 -10.92 1.47
CA THR A 139 -5.85 -10.49 2.76
C THR A 139 -6.51 -11.64 3.51
N PHE A 140 -7.25 -12.51 2.81
CA PHE A 140 -7.81 -13.72 3.41
C PHE A 140 -6.71 -14.63 3.97
N ILE A 141 -5.68 -14.95 3.18
CA ILE A 141 -4.57 -15.82 3.59
C ILE A 141 -3.82 -15.20 4.77
N ALA A 142 -3.53 -13.90 4.73
CA ALA A 142 -2.84 -13.22 5.82
C ALA A 142 -3.60 -13.34 7.14
N ASN A 143 -4.92 -13.09 7.12
CA ASN A 143 -5.78 -13.22 8.30
C ASN A 143 -5.89 -14.68 8.79
N PHE A 144 -6.07 -15.63 7.86
CA PHE A 144 -6.22 -17.05 8.19
C PHE A 144 -4.93 -17.64 8.77
N VAL A 145 -3.77 -17.33 8.19
CA VAL A 145 -2.46 -17.77 8.69
C VAL A 145 -2.16 -17.15 10.05
N ALA A 146 -2.41 -15.85 10.24
CA ALA A 146 -2.26 -15.19 11.53
C ALA A 146 -3.12 -15.84 12.62
N CYS A 147 -4.37 -16.18 12.29
CA CYS A 147 -5.30 -16.89 13.16
C CYS A 147 -4.73 -18.27 13.56
N GLY A 148 -4.23 -19.05 12.59
CA GLY A 148 -3.67 -20.38 12.84
C GLY A 148 -2.41 -20.36 13.70
N ILE A 149 -1.50 -19.41 13.44
CA ILE A 149 -0.29 -19.25 14.24
C ILE A 149 -0.66 -18.82 15.67
N ALA A 150 -1.58 -17.88 15.84
CA ALA A 150 -2.03 -17.44 17.17
C ALA A 150 -2.62 -18.60 17.97
N VAL A 151 -3.50 -19.39 17.35
CA VAL A 151 -4.12 -20.58 17.97
C VAL A 151 -3.08 -21.62 18.33
N ALA A 152 -2.20 -22.00 17.40
CA ALA A 152 -1.16 -22.98 17.65
C ALA A 152 -0.25 -22.54 18.80
N THR A 153 0.07 -21.24 18.87
CA THR A 153 0.88 -20.67 19.95
C THR A 153 0.16 -20.74 21.30
N VAL A 154 -1.13 -20.41 21.35
CA VAL A 154 -1.94 -20.49 22.59
C VAL A 154 -2.06 -21.94 23.07
N VAL A 155 -2.32 -22.90 22.16
CA VAL A 155 -2.41 -24.33 22.50
C VAL A 155 -1.05 -24.85 22.99
N ALA A 156 0.05 -24.46 22.34
CA ALA A 156 1.40 -24.81 22.78
C ALA A 156 1.72 -24.25 24.18
N GLN A 157 1.33 -22.99 24.46
CA GLN A 157 1.44 -22.40 25.79
C GLN A 157 0.61 -23.14 26.82
N ALA A 158 -0.57 -23.63 26.46
CA ALA A 158 -1.46 -24.29 27.41
C ALA A 158 -0.90 -25.65 27.87
N HIS A 159 -0.37 -26.47 26.94
CA HIS A 159 0.13 -27.82 27.21
C HIS A 159 1.63 -27.90 27.61
N GLY A 160 2.47 -26.97 27.16
CA GLY A 160 3.90 -27.06 27.40
C GLY A 160 4.33 -26.28 28.64
N ASP A 161 4.50 -26.97 29.77
CA ASP A 161 5.07 -26.38 30.99
C ASP A 161 6.48 -25.82 30.75
N CYS A 162 7.22 -26.39 29.80
CA CYS A 162 8.51 -25.88 29.35
C CYS A 162 8.45 -24.48 28.74
N PHE A 163 7.33 -24.07 28.12
CA PHE A 163 7.17 -22.73 27.56
C PHE A 163 6.82 -21.68 28.64
N LYS A 164 6.26 -22.11 29.77
CA LYS A 164 5.97 -21.26 30.95
C LYS A 164 7.18 -21.12 31.88
N ALA A 165 8.16 -22.02 31.79
CA ALA A 165 9.27 -22.09 32.73
C ALA A 165 10.27 -20.93 32.61
N HIS A 166 10.35 -20.25 31.46
CA HIS A 166 11.35 -19.21 31.22
C HIS A 166 10.73 -17.91 30.65
N PRO A 167 10.96 -16.74 31.27
CA PRO A 167 10.35 -15.46 30.86
C PRO A 167 10.61 -15.09 29.39
N TRP A 168 11.79 -15.42 28.87
CA TRP A 168 12.11 -15.15 27.46
C TRP A 168 11.34 -16.02 26.49
N THR A 169 11.07 -17.27 26.86
CA THR A 169 10.30 -18.19 26.03
C THR A 169 8.84 -17.76 26.01
N GLU A 170 8.26 -17.48 27.17
CA GLU A 170 6.90 -16.95 27.29
C GLU A 170 6.76 -15.61 26.55
N GLY A 171 7.74 -14.72 26.72
CA GLY A 171 7.81 -13.44 26.03
C GLY A 171 7.87 -13.58 24.51
N ALA A 172 8.64 -14.55 23.99
CA ALA A 172 8.73 -14.82 22.56
C ALA A 172 7.39 -15.29 21.99
N LEU A 173 6.71 -16.25 22.66
CA LEU A 173 5.40 -16.72 22.21
C LEU A 173 4.35 -15.60 22.28
N LYS A 174 4.35 -14.77 23.33
CA LYS A 174 3.51 -13.57 23.41
C LYS A 174 3.80 -12.62 22.24
N GLY A 175 5.07 -12.35 21.96
CA GLY A 175 5.49 -11.51 20.84
C GLY A 175 5.08 -12.06 19.47
N VAL A 176 5.01 -13.37 19.28
CA VAL A 176 4.47 -13.99 18.06
C VAL A 176 2.98 -13.65 17.91
N ILE A 177 2.20 -13.74 18.99
CA ILE A 177 0.77 -13.44 18.95
C ILE A 177 0.54 -11.93 18.77
N SER A 178 1.07 -11.08 19.66
CA SER A 178 0.80 -9.63 19.64
C SER A 178 1.56 -8.88 18.55
N GLY A 179 2.78 -9.31 18.22
CA GLY A 179 3.63 -8.68 17.21
C GLY A 179 3.36 -9.24 15.82
N PHE A 180 3.79 -10.48 15.57
CA PHE A 180 3.72 -11.09 14.24
C PHE A 180 2.27 -11.23 13.75
N CYS A 181 1.43 -11.97 14.50
CA CYS A 181 0.05 -12.25 14.09
C CYS A 181 -0.80 -10.97 14.08
N GLY A 182 -0.56 -10.06 15.04
CA GLY A 182 -1.19 -8.75 15.08
C GLY A 182 -0.90 -7.88 13.84
N ALA A 183 0.36 -7.87 13.36
CA ALA A 183 0.75 -7.10 12.17
C ALA A 183 0.42 -7.79 10.84
N LEU A 184 0.39 -9.14 10.83
CA LEU A 184 0.04 -9.97 9.69
C LEU A 184 -1.47 -9.97 9.42
N SER A 185 -2.30 -9.94 10.45
CA SER A 185 -3.75 -9.82 10.30
C SER A 185 -4.19 -8.36 10.10
N THR A 186 -5.37 -8.14 9.52
CA THR A 186 -5.94 -6.80 9.34
C THR A 186 -7.46 -6.84 9.24
N MET A 187 -8.10 -5.96 10.02
CA MET A 187 -9.53 -5.66 9.90
C MET A 187 -9.78 -4.43 9.02
N SER A 188 -8.89 -3.42 9.04
CA SER A 188 -9.08 -2.18 8.29
C SER A 188 -9.05 -2.40 6.77
N THR A 189 -8.05 -3.15 6.27
CA THR A 189 -7.99 -3.50 4.84
C THR A 189 -9.14 -4.42 4.45
N PHE A 190 -9.52 -5.35 5.32
CA PHE A 190 -10.64 -6.26 5.08
C PHE A 190 -11.96 -5.51 4.92
N VAL A 191 -12.26 -4.56 5.82
CA VAL A 191 -13.48 -3.73 5.73
C VAL A 191 -13.44 -2.82 4.49
N ALA A 192 -12.30 -2.22 4.17
CA ALA A 192 -12.16 -1.41 2.96
C ALA A 192 -12.46 -2.24 1.70
N GLN A 193 -11.94 -3.46 1.61
CA GLN A 193 -12.20 -4.38 0.51
C GLN A 193 -13.66 -4.79 0.39
N LEU A 194 -14.36 -4.96 1.52
CA LEU A 194 -15.79 -5.25 1.52
C LEU A 194 -16.62 -4.08 0.97
N HIS A 195 -16.22 -2.85 1.24
CA HIS A 195 -16.88 -1.66 0.70
C HIS A 195 -16.59 -1.44 -0.79
N GLU A 196 -15.42 -1.85 -1.29
CA GLU A 196 -15.06 -1.76 -2.71
C GLU A 196 -15.73 -2.85 -3.58
N MET A 197 -16.24 -3.92 -2.96
CA MET A 197 -16.75 -5.10 -3.66
C MET A 197 -18.25 -4.99 -3.94
N ASP A 198 -18.71 -5.66 -5.00
CA ASP A 198 -20.13 -5.71 -5.33
C ASP A 198 -20.96 -6.33 -4.20
N ARG A 199 -22.20 -5.87 -4.04
CA ARG A 199 -23.13 -6.32 -2.99
C ARG A 199 -23.43 -7.82 -3.00
N VAL A 200 -23.18 -8.49 -4.13
CA VAL A 200 -23.36 -9.93 -4.27
C VAL A 200 -22.16 -10.71 -3.69
N HIS A 201 -20.94 -10.24 -3.94
CA HIS A 201 -19.71 -10.95 -3.56
C HIS A 201 -19.22 -10.59 -2.16
N ALA A 202 -19.44 -9.35 -1.70
CA ALA A 202 -19.06 -8.88 -0.38
C ALA A 202 -19.56 -9.76 0.78
N PRO A 203 -20.86 -10.13 0.88
CA PRO A 203 -21.33 -10.97 1.98
C PRO A 203 -20.74 -12.38 1.93
N MET A 204 -20.55 -12.95 0.74
CA MET A 204 -19.93 -14.27 0.59
C MET A 204 -18.47 -14.25 1.04
N TYR A 205 -17.70 -13.23 0.66
CA TYR A 205 -16.33 -13.04 1.10
C TYR A 205 -16.25 -12.88 2.62
N ALA A 206 -17.13 -12.08 3.22
CA ALA A 206 -17.16 -11.87 4.65
C ALA A 206 -17.48 -13.15 5.43
N ILE A 207 -18.52 -13.88 5.02
CA ILE A 207 -18.94 -15.14 5.65
C ILE A 207 -17.84 -16.18 5.52
N LEU A 208 -17.20 -16.31 4.35
CA LEU A 208 -16.15 -17.30 4.15
C LEU A 208 -14.91 -16.99 4.99
N SER A 209 -14.49 -15.72 5.03
CA SER A 209 -13.32 -15.28 5.81
C SER A 209 -13.55 -15.46 7.31
N CYS A 210 -14.66 -14.94 7.84
CA CYS A 210 -15.01 -15.07 9.26
C CYS A 210 -15.31 -16.53 9.64
N GLY A 211 -16.07 -17.23 8.81
CA GLY A 211 -16.43 -18.63 9.03
C GLY A 211 -15.21 -19.55 9.07
N ALA A 212 -14.23 -19.36 8.18
CA ALA A 212 -12.98 -20.12 8.20
C ALA A 212 -12.17 -19.87 9.47
N ALA A 213 -12.04 -18.61 9.92
CA ALA A 213 -11.34 -18.27 11.15
C ALA A 213 -12.06 -18.81 12.40
N LEU A 214 -13.38 -18.69 12.46
CA LEU A 214 -14.19 -19.23 13.57
C LEU A 214 -14.11 -20.75 13.63
N LEU A 215 -14.23 -21.42 12.48
CA LEU A 215 -14.12 -22.87 12.40
C LEU A 215 -12.75 -23.33 12.93
N MET A 216 -11.68 -22.66 12.53
CA MET A 216 -10.33 -22.96 13.03
C MET A 216 -10.24 -22.82 14.56
N MET A 217 -10.78 -21.72 15.11
CA MET A 217 -10.82 -21.50 16.56
C MET A 217 -11.63 -22.57 17.28
N CYS A 218 -12.80 -22.92 16.76
CA CYS A 218 -13.66 -23.97 17.32
C CYS A 218 -12.97 -25.34 17.28
N LEU A 219 -12.32 -25.70 16.17
CA LEU A 219 -11.60 -26.96 16.04
C LEU A 219 -10.43 -27.04 17.01
N ALA A 220 -9.69 -25.95 17.19
CA ALA A 220 -8.57 -25.94 18.11
C ALA A 220 -9.00 -25.94 19.58
N LEU A 221 -10.11 -25.27 19.91
CA LEU A 221 -10.70 -25.37 21.25
C LEU A 221 -11.21 -26.79 21.51
N TRP A 222 -11.88 -27.39 20.53
CA TRP A 222 -12.35 -28.76 20.62
C TRP A 222 -11.19 -29.73 20.86
N THR A 223 -10.11 -29.65 20.09
CA THR A 223 -8.94 -30.50 20.30
C THR A 223 -8.33 -30.25 21.66
N TYR A 224 -8.14 -28.99 22.06
CA TYR A 224 -7.62 -28.64 23.38
C TYR A 224 -8.43 -29.26 24.52
N LEU A 225 -9.76 -29.14 24.48
CA LEU A 225 -10.64 -29.72 25.50
C LEU A 225 -10.60 -31.26 25.49
N PHE A 226 -10.61 -31.87 24.31
CA PHE A 226 -10.56 -33.33 24.18
C PHE A 226 -9.27 -33.94 24.72
N PHE A 227 -8.13 -33.27 24.56
CA PHE A 227 -6.85 -33.73 25.10
C PHE A 227 -6.63 -33.37 26.57
N SER A 228 -7.41 -32.44 27.12
CA SER A 228 -7.25 -31.96 28.51
C SER A 228 -8.23 -32.61 29.50
N GLY A 229 -9.27 -33.29 29.02
CA GLY A 229 -10.24 -34.04 29.82
C GLY A 229 -9.90 -35.51 29.91
#